data_AF-A0A445HY25-F1
#
_entry.id   AF-A0A445HY25-F1
#
_cell.length_a   1.000
_cell.length_b   1.000
_cell.length_c   1.000
_cell.angle_alpha   90.00
_cell.angle_beta   90.00
_cell.angle_gamma   90.00
#
_symmetry.space_group_name_H-M   'P 1'
#
loop_
_entity.id
_entity.type
_entity.pdbx_description
1 polymer ?
#
loop_
_entity_poly.entity_id
_entity_poly.type
_entity_poly.pdbx_seq_one_letter_code
_entity_poly.pdbx_strand_id
1 'polypeptide(L)'
;MGTFCWALSTAAVGVCHDFLQVAFWRAINGFGLAIVIPALQSFIADSYKDGVRGTGFGLLSLIGNLGGIGGGVLATVMAGQQFWGIQGWRCPFILMATLSALIGFLVLLYVVDSRKRFPTTPDASESSDRGDSIYKGNASATSVWMDSWAATKAVIKVKTFQIIGLQVIIGSLPWTAMVFFTMWFELIGFDNNTSATLLSLFAIGCAMGSFSVGSIADKLSQVYPHSARTMCAQFSAFMGIPFSWFLLR
;
A
#
# COMPACT_ATOMS: atom_id res chain seq x y z
N MET A 1 -15.72 2.48 -5.03
CA MET A 1 -15.70 1.27 -5.88
C MET A 1 -14.66 0.26 -5.42
N GLY A 2 -13.35 0.57 -5.44
CA GLY A 2 -12.31 -0.40 -5.04
C GLY A 2 -12.44 -0.95 -3.61
N THR A 3 -12.80 -0.10 -2.65
CA THR A 3 -13.04 -0.49 -1.24
C THR A 3 -14.19 -1.47 -1.05
N PHE A 4 -15.29 -1.31 -1.81
CA PHE A 4 -16.42 -2.22 -1.76
C PHE A 4 -16.11 -3.57 -2.43
N CYS A 5 -15.38 -3.56 -3.55
CA CYS A 5 -14.91 -4.79 -4.21
C CYS A 5 -13.98 -5.59 -3.28
N TRP A 6 -13.06 -4.91 -2.60
CA TRP A 6 -12.24 -5.50 -1.54
C TRP A 6 -13.14 -6.08 -0.45
N ALA A 7 -13.96 -5.28 0.22
CA ALA A 7 -14.77 -5.73 1.36
C ALA A 7 -15.63 -6.96 1.03
N LEU A 8 -16.30 -6.97 -0.14
CA LEU A 8 -17.10 -8.09 -0.61
C LEU A 8 -16.26 -9.36 -0.81
N SER A 9 -15.12 -9.25 -1.51
CA SER A 9 -14.23 -10.38 -1.74
C SER A 9 -13.68 -10.98 -0.44
N THR A 10 -13.37 -10.13 0.55
CA THR A 10 -12.87 -10.56 1.86
C THR A 10 -13.97 -11.24 2.69
N ALA A 11 -15.21 -10.74 2.66
CA ALA A 11 -16.34 -11.43 3.29
C ALA A 11 -16.56 -12.81 2.66
N ALA A 12 -16.52 -12.88 1.34
CA ALA A 12 -16.74 -14.12 0.61
C ALA A 12 -15.70 -15.20 0.99
N VAL A 13 -14.41 -14.84 1.15
CA VAL A 13 -13.36 -15.76 1.63
C VAL A 13 -13.72 -16.37 2.99
N GLY A 14 -14.28 -15.59 3.91
CA GLY A 14 -14.68 -16.08 5.25
C GLY A 14 -15.80 -17.12 5.22
N VAL A 15 -16.62 -17.14 4.16
CA VAL A 15 -17.76 -18.06 3.99
C VAL A 15 -17.41 -19.25 3.08
N CYS A 16 -16.29 -19.22 2.35
CA CYS A 16 -15.92 -20.29 1.42
C CYS A 16 -15.69 -21.65 2.11
N HIS A 17 -16.04 -22.72 1.42
CA HIS A 17 -15.78 -24.09 1.86
C HIS A 17 -14.69 -24.79 1.03
N ASP A 18 -14.51 -24.37 -0.23
CA ASP A 18 -13.53 -24.95 -1.14
C ASP A 18 -12.33 -24.03 -1.39
N PHE A 19 -11.16 -24.63 -1.60
CA PHE A 19 -9.93 -23.90 -1.92
C PHE A 19 -10.05 -23.07 -3.21
N LEU A 20 -10.69 -23.61 -4.26
CA LEU A 20 -10.89 -22.88 -5.51
C LEU A 20 -11.77 -21.64 -5.34
N GLN A 21 -12.77 -21.70 -4.45
CA GLN A 21 -13.58 -20.52 -4.12
C GLN A 21 -12.73 -19.45 -3.44
N VAL A 22 -11.90 -19.84 -2.46
CA VAL A 22 -10.96 -18.93 -1.80
C VAL A 22 -10.01 -18.29 -2.82
N ALA A 23 -9.47 -19.08 -3.75
CA ALA A 23 -8.54 -18.59 -4.78
C ALA A 23 -9.21 -17.56 -5.71
N PHE A 24 -10.45 -17.84 -6.15
CA PHE A 24 -11.23 -16.93 -6.99
C PHE A 24 -11.51 -15.60 -6.29
N TRP A 25 -11.97 -15.63 -5.03
CA TRP A 25 -12.24 -14.40 -4.28
C TRP A 25 -10.97 -13.64 -3.93
N ARG A 26 -9.84 -14.32 -3.71
CA ARG A 26 -8.52 -13.67 -3.57
C ARG A 26 -8.06 -12.99 -4.86
N ALA A 27 -8.35 -13.55 -6.03
CA ALA A 27 -8.05 -12.90 -7.30
C ALA A 27 -8.85 -11.58 -7.46
N ILE A 28 -10.13 -11.59 -7.10
CA ILE A 28 -10.98 -10.37 -7.10
C ILE A 28 -10.44 -9.35 -6.08
N ASN A 29 -9.99 -9.81 -4.91
CA ASN A 29 -9.36 -8.95 -3.90
C ASN A 29 -8.12 -8.23 -4.46
N GLY A 30 -7.28 -8.94 -5.23
CA GLY A 30 -6.13 -8.38 -5.91
C GLY A 30 -6.49 -7.27 -6.91
N PHE A 31 -7.58 -7.43 -7.65
CA PHE A 31 -8.09 -6.39 -8.55
C PHE A 31 -8.52 -5.13 -7.79
N GLY A 32 -9.20 -5.29 -6.65
CA GLY A 32 -9.55 -4.17 -5.77
C GLY A 32 -8.32 -3.39 -5.29
N LEU A 33 -7.28 -4.10 -4.83
CA LEU A 33 -6.02 -3.52 -4.40
C LEU A 33 -5.28 -2.78 -5.53
N ALA A 34 -5.28 -3.34 -6.74
CA ALA A 34 -4.66 -2.74 -7.92
C ALA A 34 -5.27 -1.38 -8.30
N ILE A 35 -6.55 -1.15 -7.97
CA ILE A 35 -7.22 0.14 -8.17
C ILE A 35 -6.96 1.10 -7.01
N VAL A 36 -7.06 0.60 -5.77
CA VAL A 36 -6.99 1.45 -4.57
C VAL A 36 -5.59 2.00 -4.32
N ILE A 37 -4.55 1.18 -4.50
CA ILE A 37 -3.17 1.60 -4.18
C ILE A 37 -2.73 2.81 -5.03
N PRO A 38 -2.81 2.80 -6.37
CA PRO A 38 -2.40 3.95 -7.17
C PRO A 38 -3.25 5.19 -6.93
N ALA A 39 -4.56 5.01 -6.67
CA ALA A 39 -5.47 6.11 -6.37
C ALA A 39 -5.10 6.80 -5.04
N LEU A 40 -4.78 6.04 -3.99
CA LEU A 40 -4.34 6.59 -2.70
C LEU A 40 -2.99 7.31 -2.83
N GLN A 41 -2.04 6.73 -3.58
CA GLN A 41 -0.73 7.35 -3.79
C GLN A 41 -0.87 8.70 -4.53
N SER A 42 -1.74 8.75 -5.54
CA SER A 42 -2.04 9.98 -6.29
C SER A 42 -2.73 11.02 -5.40
N PHE A 43 -3.72 10.60 -4.61
CA PHE A 43 -4.43 11.49 -3.69
C PHE A 43 -3.49 12.16 -2.68
N ILE A 44 -2.53 11.43 -2.13
CA ILE A 44 -1.55 11.98 -1.19
C ILE A 44 -0.56 12.90 -1.90
N ALA A 45 -0.08 12.52 -3.09
CA ALA A 45 0.78 13.39 -3.88
C ALA A 45 0.11 14.73 -4.20
N ASP A 46 -1.19 14.71 -4.51
CA ASP A 46 -1.95 15.92 -4.85
C ASP A 46 -2.33 16.75 -3.60
N SER A 47 -2.49 16.11 -2.44
CA SER A 47 -2.91 16.78 -1.20
C SER A 47 -1.76 17.46 -0.45
N TYR A 48 -0.52 16.97 -0.60
CA TYR A 48 0.65 17.49 0.13
C TYR A 48 1.55 18.34 -0.78
N LYS A 49 2.01 19.49 -0.25
CA LYS A 49 3.02 20.34 -0.89
C LYS A 49 4.36 19.62 -1.01
N ASP A 50 5.13 19.90 -2.06
CA ASP A 50 6.37 19.17 -2.42
C ASP A 50 7.36 18.94 -1.26
N GLY A 51 7.52 19.91 -0.38
CA GLY A 51 8.45 19.85 0.76
C GLY A 51 7.99 19.01 1.97
N VAL A 52 6.75 18.51 1.99
CA VAL A 52 6.18 17.68 3.07
C VAL A 52 5.54 16.37 2.57
N ARG A 53 5.75 16.04 1.28
CA ARG A 53 5.17 14.85 0.65
C ARG A 53 5.71 13.55 1.26
N GLY A 54 6.99 13.49 1.63
CA GLY A 54 7.61 12.31 2.23
C GLY A 54 7.03 11.97 3.60
N THR A 55 6.66 12.97 4.39
CA THR A 55 5.98 12.85 5.67
C THR A 55 4.56 12.35 5.46
N GLY A 56 3.86 12.84 4.42
CA GLY A 56 2.54 12.33 4.02
C GLY A 56 2.58 10.83 3.64
N PHE A 57 3.52 10.42 2.80
CA PHE A 57 3.74 9.00 2.47
C PHE A 57 4.20 8.17 3.67
N GLY A 58 5.06 8.72 4.53
CA GLY A 58 5.51 8.09 5.76
C GLY A 58 4.37 7.85 6.76
N LEU A 59 3.46 8.81 6.91
CA LEU A 59 2.26 8.69 7.74
C LEU A 59 1.28 7.67 7.17
N LEU A 60 1.09 7.64 5.84
CA LEU A 60 0.29 6.59 5.20
C LEU A 60 0.87 5.20 5.48
N SER A 61 2.19 5.04 5.33
CA SER A 61 2.88 3.79 5.65
C SER A 61 2.72 3.41 7.13
N LEU A 62 2.80 4.38 8.04
CA LEU A 62 2.59 4.16 9.46
C LEU A 62 1.17 3.68 9.77
N ILE A 63 0.15 4.36 9.24
CA ILE A 63 -1.26 3.96 9.42
C ILE A 63 -1.51 2.58 8.79
N GLY A 64 -0.96 2.33 7.59
CA GLY A 64 -1.08 1.05 6.91
C GLY A 64 -0.45 -0.11 7.68
N ASN A 65 0.77 0.09 8.21
CA ASN A 65 1.46 -0.89 9.04
C ASN A 65 0.73 -1.13 10.37
N LEU A 66 0.21 -0.07 11.01
CA LEU A 66 -0.62 -0.21 12.23
C LEU A 66 -1.91 -0.99 11.97
N GLY A 67 -2.58 -0.74 10.85
CA GLY A 67 -3.73 -1.54 10.42
C GLY A 67 -3.35 -3.00 10.15
N GLY A 68 -2.20 -3.24 9.51
CA GLY A 68 -1.63 -4.56 9.29
C GLY A 68 -1.30 -5.31 10.59
N ILE A 69 -0.74 -4.61 11.58
CA ILE A 69 -0.49 -5.16 12.93
C ILE A 69 -1.79 -5.57 13.59
N GLY A 70 -2.75 -4.64 13.69
CA GLY A 70 -4.03 -4.91 14.33
C GLY A 70 -4.78 -6.06 13.67
N GLY A 71 -4.79 -6.08 12.33
CA GLY A 71 -5.38 -7.16 11.56
C GLY A 71 -4.66 -8.50 11.71
N GLY A 72 -3.33 -8.51 11.64
CA GLY A 72 -2.51 -9.71 11.77
C GLY A 72 -2.61 -10.34 13.16
N VAL A 73 -2.45 -9.53 14.22
CA VAL A 73 -2.58 -10.00 15.61
C VAL A 73 -3.97 -10.57 15.85
N LEU A 74 -5.02 -9.85 15.46
CA LEU A 74 -6.40 -10.32 15.62
C LEU A 74 -6.62 -11.62 14.85
N ALA A 75 -6.13 -11.72 13.61
CA ALA A 75 -6.26 -12.93 12.82
C ALA A 75 -5.52 -14.13 13.42
N THR A 76 -4.28 -13.96 13.86
CA THR A 76 -3.47 -15.03 14.47
C THR A 76 -4.07 -15.51 15.79
N VAL A 77 -4.49 -14.60 16.67
CA VAL A 77 -5.11 -14.97 17.95
C VAL A 77 -6.44 -15.67 17.73
N MET A 78 -7.28 -15.17 16.83
CA MET A 78 -8.58 -15.78 16.55
C MET A 78 -8.46 -17.11 15.80
N ALA A 79 -7.44 -17.31 14.96
CA ALA A 79 -7.24 -18.56 14.22
C ALA A 79 -7.03 -19.77 15.15
N GLY A 80 -6.41 -19.57 16.32
CA GLY A 80 -6.20 -20.62 17.31
C GLY A 80 -7.43 -21.02 18.13
N GLN A 81 -8.58 -20.35 17.96
CA GLN A 81 -9.77 -20.56 18.76
C GLN A 81 -10.94 -21.10 17.90
N GLN A 82 -11.88 -21.81 18.55
CA GLN A 82 -13.16 -22.19 17.94
C GLN A 82 -14.25 -21.36 18.59
N PHE A 83 -14.92 -20.53 17.80
CA PHE A 83 -16.03 -19.71 18.27
C PHE A 83 -17.33 -20.36 17.86
N TRP A 84 -18.08 -20.90 18.82
CA TRP A 84 -19.45 -21.40 18.62
C TRP A 84 -19.55 -22.45 17.48
N GLY A 85 -18.56 -23.33 17.37
CA GLY A 85 -18.50 -24.36 16.32
C GLY A 85 -18.00 -23.86 14.96
N ILE A 86 -17.63 -22.58 14.84
CA ILE A 86 -17.03 -21.98 13.65
C ILE A 86 -15.51 -21.91 13.85
N GLN A 87 -14.77 -22.30 12.80
CA GLN A 87 -13.32 -22.17 12.78
C GLN A 87 -12.92 -20.70 12.88
N GLY A 88 -12.11 -20.36 13.89
CA GLY A 88 -11.84 -18.96 14.26
C GLY A 88 -11.13 -18.13 13.20
N TRP A 89 -10.49 -18.75 12.20
CA TRP A 89 -9.90 -18.03 11.06
C TRP A 89 -10.94 -17.33 10.17
N ARG A 90 -12.21 -17.74 10.20
CA ARG A 90 -13.29 -17.12 9.42
C ARG A 90 -13.72 -15.78 9.99
N CYS A 91 -13.72 -15.66 11.31
CA CYS A 91 -14.12 -14.45 12.04
C CYS A 91 -13.33 -13.19 11.65
N PRO A 92 -11.98 -13.17 11.58
CA PRO A 92 -11.23 -11.99 11.19
C PRO A 92 -11.52 -11.53 9.75
N PHE A 93 -11.83 -12.46 8.83
CA PHE A 93 -12.25 -12.09 7.47
C PHE A 93 -13.59 -11.33 7.46
N ILE A 94 -14.58 -11.83 8.19
CA ILE A 94 -15.88 -11.17 8.29
C ILE A 94 -15.76 -9.81 9.00
N LEU A 95 -15.01 -9.76 10.10
CA LEU A 95 -14.76 -8.52 10.85
C LEU A 95 -14.04 -7.46 10.00
N MET A 96 -13.02 -7.86 9.23
CA MET A 96 -12.33 -6.94 8.32
C MET A 96 -13.24 -6.46 7.20
N ALA A 97 -14.11 -7.32 6.67
CA ALA A 97 -15.05 -6.95 5.63
C ALA A 97 -16.09 -5.94 6.13
N THR A 98 -16.65 -6.14 7.33
CA THR A 98 -17.62 -5.21 7.92
C THR A 98 -17.00 -3.86 8.23
N LEU A 99 -15.79 -3.84 8.81
CA LEU A 99 -15.05 -2.60 9.08
C LEU A 99 -14.72 -1.86 7.78
N SER A 100 -14.26 -2.58 6.75
CA SER A 100 -13.94 -2.00 5.44
C SER A 100 -15.17 -1.45 4.72
N ALA A 101 -16.32 -2.14 4.82
CA ALA A 101 -17.59 -1.67 4.28
C ALA A 101 -18.08 -0.41 5.01
N LEU A 102 -17.95 -0.37 6.34
CA LEU A 102 -18.28 0.81 7.15
C LEU A 102 -17.41 2.02 6.76
N ILE A 103 -16.09 1.82 6.62
CA ILE A 103 -15.18 2.87 6.15
C ILE A 103 -15.54 3.30 4.73
N GLY A 104 -15.81 2.36 3.83
CA GLY A 104 -16.25 2.66 2.46
C GLY A 104 -17.53 3.49 2.43
N PHE A 105 -18.50 3.19 3.29
CA PHE A 105 -19.73 3.94 3.45
C PHE A 105 -19.48 5.34 4.03
N LEU A 106 -18.66 5.46 5.08
CA LEU A 106 -18.26 6.75 5.66
C LEU A 106 -17.55 7.63 4.62
N VAL A 107 -16.67 7.05 3.80
CA VAL A 107 -16.01 7.76 2.70
C VAL A 107 -17.03 8.27 1.70
N LEU A 108 -18.04 7.48 1.32
CA LEU A 108 -19.09 7.95 0.41
C LEU A 108 -19.91 9.12 0.98
N LEU A 109 -20.13 9.16 2.30
CA LEU A 109 -20.89 10.22 2.94
C LEU A 109 -20.07 11.49 3.20
N TYR A 110 -18.81 11.34 3.64
CA TYR A 110 -18.01 12.45 4.18
C TYR A 110 -16.89 12.92 3.26
N VAL A 111 -16.38 12.08 2.35
CA VAL A 111 -15.35 12.51 1.41
C VAL A 111 -16.00 13.31 0.29
N VAL A 112 -15.99 14.62 0.48
CA VAL A 112 -16.31 15.59 -0.57
C VAL A 112 -15.15 15.61 -1.55
N ASP A 113 -15.42 15.22 -2.79
CA ASP A 113 -14.48 15.24 -3.89
C ASP A 113 -13.96 16.68 -4.10
N SER A 114 -12.70 16.95 -3.77
CA SER A 114 -12.11 18.30 -3.83
C SER A 114 -12.01 18.83 -5.26
N ARG A 115 -12.09 17.95 -6.27
CA ARG A 115 -12.14 18.32 -7.68
C ARG A 115 -13.41 19.08 -8.09
N LYS A 116 -14.47 19.04 -7.27
CA LYS A 116 -15.68 19.86 -7.50
C LYS A 116 -15.59 21.29 -6.95
N ARG A 117 -14.47 21.66 -6.30
CA ARG A 117 -14.29 22.99 -5.67
C ARG A 117 -13.48 24.00 -6.47
N PHE A 118 -13.16 23.74 -7.74
CA PHE A 118 -12.76 24.81 -8.67
C PHE A 118 -13.95 25.19 -9.57
N PRO A 119 -14.95 25.95 -9.08
CA PRO A 119 -15.70 26.79 -9.98
C PRO A 119 -14.73 27.85 -10.51
N THR A 120 -14.62 27.90 -11.83
CA THR A 120 -14.02 28.95 -12.63
C THR A 120 -14.17 30.32 -11.96
N THR A 121 -13.09 30.88 -11.43
CA THR A 121 -12.96 32.33 -11.27
C THR A 121 -12.29 32.84 -12.55
N PRO A 122 -12.98 33.61 -13.41
CA PRO A 122 -12.37 34.19 -14.59
C PRO A 122 -11.68 35.49 -14.19
N ASP A 123 -10.41 35.39 -13.77
CA ASP A 123 -9.55 36.56 -13.69
C ASP A 123 -8.40 36.42 -14.70
N ALA A 124 -8.40 37.38 -15.62
CA ALA A 124 -7.59 37.45 -16.81
C ALA A 124 -6.12 37.77 -16.49
N SER A 125 -5.19 36.96 -17.00
CA SER A 125 -4.03 37.40 -17.79
C SER A 125 -3.05 36.24 -18.05
N GLU A 126 -2.94 35.88 -19.34
CA GLU A 126 -1.72 35.44 -20.02
C GLU A 126 -1.05 34.11 -19.64
N SER A 127 -1.42 33.04 -20.36
CA SER A 127 -0.49 32.29 -21.23
C SER A 127 -1.26 31.21 -22.02
N SER A 128 -1.64 31.60 -23.23
CA SER A 128 -2.18 30.75 -24.29
C SER A 128 -1.18 29.65 -24.66
N ASP A 129 -1.48 28.38 -24.34
CA ASP A 129 -1.29 27.22 -25.26
C ASP A 129 -1.58 25.80 -24.69
N ARG A 130 -2.33 25.63 -23.59
CA ARG A 130 -2.51 24.29 -22.97
C ARG A 130 -3.94 23.89 -22.61
N GLY A 131 -4.95 24.54 -23.20
CA GLY A 131 -6.32 24.49 -22.67
C GLY A 131 -7.36 23.65 -23.41
N ASP A 132 -7.15 23.20 -24.65
CA ASP A 132 -8.30 22.89 -25.51
C ASP A 132 -8.45 21.43 -25.98
N SER A 133 -8.09 20.44 -25.16
CA SER A 133 -8.27 19.00 -25.52
C SER A 133 -9.00 18.11 -24.52
N ILE A 134 -9.47 18.63 -23.39
CA ILE A 134 -10.02 17.80 -22.29
C ILE A 134 -11.49 17.36 -22.52
N TYR A 135 -12.19 17.89 -23.53
CA TYR A 135 -13.60 17.55 -23.83
C TYR A 135 -13.81 16.72 -25.12
N LYS A 136 -13.00 15.69 -25.37
CA LYS A 136 -13.33 14.63 -26.37
C LYS A 136 -13.37 13.24 -25.72
N GLY A 137 -14.46 12.99 -25.00
CA GLY A 137 -14.69 11.83 -24.14
C GLY A 137 -14.87 10.46 -24.80
N ASN A 138 -14.40 10.20 -26.02
CA ASN A 138 -14.41 8.84 -26.59
C ASN A 138 -13.23 8.51 -27.54
N ALA A 139 -12.49 9.51 -28.04
CA ALA A 139 -11.26 9.29 -28.79
C ALA A 139 -10.00 9.20 -27.89
N SER A 140 -10.16 9.51 -26.60
CA SER A 140 -9.06 9.74 -25.65
C SER A 140 -8.58 8.49 -24.92
N ALA A 141 -9.42 7.47 -24.68
CA ALA A 141 -8.98 6.30 -23.90
C ALA A 141 -7.90 5.50 -24.64
N THR A 142 -8.08 5.27 -25.94
CA THR A 142 -7.13 4.52 -26.77
C THR A 142 -5.84 5.31 -27.00
N SER A 143 -5.93 6.63 -27.19
CA SER A 143 -4.73 7.48 -27.34
C SER A 143 -3.94 7.58 -26.03
N VAL A 144 -4.61 7.74 -24.89
CA VAL A 144 -3.98 7.73 -23.55
C VAL A 144 -3.33 6.38 -23.27
N TRP A 145 -3.98 5.27 -23.66
CA TRP A 145 -3.37 3.93 -23.57
C TRP A 145 -2.13 3.79 -24.45
N MET A 146 -2.19 4.27 -25.69
CA MET A 146 -1.05 4.22 -26.62
C MET A 146 0.11 5.09 -26.14
N ASP A 147 -0.16 6.30 -25.66
CA ASP A 147 0.84 7.22 -25.12
C ASP A 147 1.48 6.65 -23.85
N SER A 148 0.67 6.07 -22.96
CA SER A 148 1.15 5.40 -21.76
C SER A 148 2.01 4.18 -22.09
N TRP A 149 1.63 3.41 -23.12
CA TRP A 149 2.40 2.26 -23.59
C TRP A 149 3.73 2.68 -24.21
N ALA A 150 3.73 3.75 -25.02
CA ALA A 150 4.93 4.32 -25.60
C ALA A 150 5.90 4.83 -24.52
N ALA A 151 5.38 5.56 -23.52
CA ALA A 151 6.15 6.02 -22.37
C ALA A 151 6.71 4.85 -21.55
N THR A 152 5.90 3.82 -21.30
CA THR A 152 6.33 2.61 -20.58
C THR A 152 7.46 1.90 -21.33
N LYS A 153 7.34 1.74 -22.65
CA LYS A 153 8.38 1.13 -23.49
C LYS A 153 9.67 1.94 -23.49
N ALA A 154 9.58 3.28 -23.46
CA ALA A 154 10.73 4.15 -23.36
C ALA A 154 11.46 3.97 -22.02
N VAL A 155 10.72 3.91 -20.91
CA VAL A 155 11.28 3.71 -19.56
C VAL A 155 11.93 2.33 -19.41
N ILE A 156 11.30 1.26 -19.90
CA ILE A 156 11.84 -0.11 -19.84
C ILE A 156 13.17 -0.25 -20.61
N LYS A 157 13.40 0.58 -21.64
CA LYS A 157 14.65 0.57 -22.43
C LYS A 157 15.84 1.19 -21.68
N VAL A 158 15.59 1.97 -20.63
CA VAL A 158 16.65 2.63 -19.86
C VAL A 158 17.38 1.59 -18.99
N LYS A 159 18.70 1.44 -19.20
CA LYS A 159 19.53 0.49 -18.42
C LYS A 159 19.44 0.72 -16.91
N THR A 160 19.42 1.97 -16.46
CA THR A 160 19.27 2.33 -15.05
C THR A 160 17.95 1.83 -14.48
N PHE A 161 16.86 1.94 -15.24
CA PHE A 161 15.55 1.43 -14.83
C PHE A 161 15.52 -0.10 -14.74
N GLN A 162 16.20 -0.80 -15.66
CA GLN A 162 16.33 -2.26 -15.61
C GLN A 162 17.07 -2.73 -14.36
N ILE A 163 18.16 -2.05 -13.98
CA ILE A 163 18.93 -2.37 -12.76
C ILE A 163 18.09 -2.14 -11.51
N ILE A 164 17.38 -1.01 -11.42
CA ILE A 164 16.46 -0.72 -10.30
C ILE A 164 15.35 -1.77 -10.25
N GLY A 165 14.77 -2.14 -11.39
CA GLY A 165 13.74 -3.18 -11.48
C GLY A 165 14.24 -4.54 -10.98
N LEU A 166 15.44 -4.95 -11.40
CA LEU A 166 16.06 -6.19 -10.94
C LEU A 166 16.34 -6.16 -9.43
N GLN A 167 16.83 -5.04 -8.92
CA GLN A 167 17.05 -4.85 -7.48
C GLN A 167 15.74 -4.97 -6.69
N VAL A 168 14.64 -4.38 -7.18
CA VAL A 168 13.32 -4.49 -6.52
C VAL A 168 12.83 -5.93 -6.53
N ILE A 169 12.96 -6.65 -7.64
CA ILE A 169 12.57 -8.07 -7.72
C ILE A 169 13.35 -8.89 -6.69
N ILE A 170 14.67 -8.80 -6.70
CA ILE A 170 15.52 -9.54 -5.76
C ILE A 170 15.25 -9.12 -4.31
N GLY A 171 15.12 -7.82 -4.05
CA GLY A 171 14.83 -7.26 -2.74
C GLY A 171 13.42 -7.59 -2.20
N SER A 172 12.49 -7.98 -3.07
CA SER A 172 11.14 -8.41 -2.67
C SER A 172 11.06 -9.87 -2.22
N LEU A 173 12.07 -10.69 -2.56
CA LEU A 173 12.10 -12.11 -2.18
C LEU A 173 12.11 -12.33 -0.67
N PRO A 174 12.96 -11.63 0.14
CA PRO A 174 12.92 -11.76 1.59
C PRO A 174 11.56 -11.36 2.15
N TRP A 175 10.97 -10.27 1.65
CA TRP A 175 9.64 -9.82 2.09
C TRP A 175 8.56 -10.86 1.85
N THR A 176 8.64 -11.60 0.75
CA THR A 176 7.69 -12.67 0.45
C THR A 176 7.89 -13.86 1.41
N ALA A 177 9.13 -14.18 1.77
CA ALA A 177 9.44 -15.21 2.75
C ALA A 177 8.96 -14.83 4.17
N MET A 178 9.07 -13.56 4.55
CA MET A 178 8.64 -13.06 5.88
C MET A 178 7.14 -13.25 6.14
N VAL A 179 6.30 -13.38 5.10
CA VAL A 179 4.87 -13.69 5.25
C VAL A 179 4.64 -15.03 5.98
N PHE A 180 5.59 -15.96 5.90
CA PHE A 180 5.53 -17.26 6.57
C PHE A 180 6.06 -17.24 8.01
N PHE A 181 6.49 -16.10 8.55
CA PHE A 181 7.03 -16.04 9.91
C PHE A 181 6.04 -16.51 10.97
N THR A 182 4.76 -16.16 10.86
CA THR A 182 3.73 -16.65 11.79
C THR A 182 3.69 -18.18 11.81
N MET A 183 3.62 -18.80 10.63
CA MET A 183 3.63 -20.27 10.48
C MET A 183 4.92 -20.88 11.02
N TRP A 184 6.06 -20.26 10.75
CA TRP A 184 7.37 -20.74 11.21
C TRP A 184 7.50 -20.68 12.74
N PHE A 185 7.05 -19.59 13.38
CA PHE A 185 7.05 -19.49 14.83
C PHE A 185 6.14 -20.55 15.46
N GLU A 186 4.95 -20.76 14.92
CA GLU A 186 4.03 -21.82 15.38
C GLU A 186 4.66 -23.22 15.24
N LEU A 187 5.37 -23.49 14.14
CA LEU A 187 6.07 -24.77 13.90
C LEU A 187 7.23 -25.04 14.88
N ILE A 188 7.90 -24.00 15.35
CA ILE A 188 8.96 -24.11 16.38
C ILE A 188 8.37 -24.38 17.77
N GLY A 189 7.05 -24.23 17.94
CA GLY A 189 6.33 -24.49 19.19
C GLY A 189 5.97 -23.22 19.95
N PHE A 190 6.04 -22.03 19.33
CA PHE A 190 5.50 -20.82 19.94
C PHE A 190 3.97 -20.83 19.90
N ASP A 191 3.35 -20.39 20.99
CA ASP A 191 1.91 -20.16 21.03
C ASP A 191 1.50 -18.99 20.11
N ASN A 192 0.26 -19.02 19.63
CA ASN A 192 -0.30 -18.03 18.73
C ASN A 192 -0.18 -16.60 19.28
N ASN A 193 -0.30 -16.43 20.60
CA ASN A 193 -0.18 -15.12 21.24
C ASN A 193 1.26 -14.59 21.22
N THR A 194 2.24 -15.46 21.46
CA THR A 194 3.67 -15.09 21.40
C THR A 194 4.09 -14.78 19.97
N SER A 195 3.67 -15.59 18.99
CA SER A 195 3.91 -15.35 17.57
C SER A 195 3.30 -14.02 17.09
N ALA A 196 2.07 -13.71 17.51
CA ALA A 196 1.42 -12.44 17.21
C ALA A 196 2.15 -11.24 17.86
N THR A 197 2.65 -11.42 19.09
CA THR A 197 3.40 -10.38 19.80
C THR A 197 4.75 -10.09 19.12
N LEU A 198 5.48 -11.11 18.69
CA LEU A 198 6.75 -10.95 17.96
C LEU A 198 6.53 -10.25 16.61
N LEU A 199 5.52 -10.66 15.85
CA LEU A 199 5.21 -10.06 14.56
C LEU A 199 4.74 -8.61 14.71
N SER A 200 3.95 -8.29 15.74
CA SER A 200 3.51 -6.92 16.01
C SER A 200 4.68 -6.02 16.39
N LEU A 201 5.62 -6.49 17.22
CA LEU A 201 6.83 -5.74 17.54
C LEU A 201 7.67 -5.43 16.30
N PHE A 202 7.87 -6.43 15.43
CA PHE A 202 8.58 -6.24 14.16
C PHE A 202 7.90 -5.18 13.28
N ALA A 203 6.59 -5.28 13.09
CA ALA A 203 5.85 -4.34 12.27
C ALA A 203 5.76 -2.93 12.88
N ILE A 204 5.78 -2.78 14.21
CA ILE A 204 5.89 -1.46 14.88
C ILE A 204 7.23 -0.83 14.50
N GLY A 205 8.33 -1.60 14.51
CA GLY A 205 9.63 -1.17 14.02
C GLY A 205 9.58 -0.66 12.58
N CYS A 206 8.93 -1.41 11.68
CA CYS A 206 8.74 -1.00 10.28
C CYS A 206 7.90 0.28 10.15
N ALA A 207 6.85 0.43 10.95
CA ALA A 207 5.98 1.61 10.95
C ALA A 207 6.75 2.87 11.38
N MET A 208 7.46 2.78 12.51
CA MET A 208 8.27 3.87 13.04
C MET A 208 9.42 4.24 12.10
N GLY A 209 10.08 3.23 11.51
CA GLY A 209 11.14 3.44 10.53
C GLY A 209 10.63 4.18 9.29
N SER A 210 9.49 3.76 8.73
CA SER A 210 8.88 4.39 7.56
C SER A 210 8.53 5.86 7.79
N PHE A 211 7.96 6.17 8.96
CA PHE A 211 7.62 7.55 9.32
C PHE A 211 8.86 8.41 9.55
N SER A 212 9.86 7.87 10.24
CA SER A 212 11.12 8.57 10.53
C SER A 212 11.89 8.88 9.26
N VAL A 213 12.03 7.90 8.35
CA VAL A 213 12.69 8.07 7.06
C VAL A 213 11.94 9.06 6.18
N GLY A 214 10.61 9.04 6.15
CA GLY A 214 9.80 10.01 5.41
C GLY A 214 10.04 11.46 5.87
N SER A 215 10.07 11.67 7.19
CA SER A 215 10.34 12.99 7.79
C SER A 215 11.77 13.47 7.55
N ILE A 216 12.75 12.56 7.65
CA ILE A 216 14.17 12.87 7.39
C ILE A 216 14.37 13.21 5.90
N ALA A 217 13.75 12.44 4.99
CA ALA A 217 13.83 12.68 3.56
C ALA A 217 13.25 14.04 3.17
N ASP A 218 12.15 14.48 3.80
CA ASP A 218 11.59 15.80 3.57
C ASP A 218 12.52 16.92 4.04
N LYS A 219 13.06 16.84 5.26
CA LYS A 219 14.04 17.82 5.76
C LYS A 219 15.27 17.90 4.85
N LEU A 220 15.78 16.74 4.42
CA LEU A 220 16.94 16.68 3.55
C LEU A 220 16.62 17.19 2.14
N SER A 221 15.38 17.04 1.66
CA SER A 221 14.96 17.55 0.35
C SER A 221 14.90 19.08 0.29
N GLN A 222 14.75 19.76 1.43
CA GLN A 222 14.86 21.22 1.50
C GLN A 222 16.31 21.70 1.27
N VAL A 223 17.30 20.86 1.64
CA VAL A 223 18.72 21.16 1.48
C VAL A 223 19.26 20.65 0.13
N TYR A 224 18.84 19.45 -0.29
CA TYR A 224 19.28 18.80 -1.53
C TYR A 224 18.06 18.33 -2.36
N PRO A 225 17.47 19.21 -3.19
CA PRO A 225 16.20 18.97 -3.87
C PRO A 225 16.18 17.74 -4.80
N HIS A 226 17.30 17.44 -5.45
CA HIS A 226 17.37 16.38 -6.47
C HIS A 226 17.94 15.05 -5.96
N SER A 227 18.69 15.05 -4.86
CA SER A 227 19.45 13.87 -4.42
C SER A 227 19.05 13.35 -3.04
N ALA A 228 18.33 14.14 -2.22
CA ALA A 228 17.99 13.75 -0.85
C ALA A 228 17.26 12.40 -0.78
N ARG A 229 16.25 12.19 -1.62
CA ARG A 229 15.42 10.97 -1.59
C ARG A 229 16.20 9.73 -2.03
N THR A 230 17.06 9.84 -3.04
CA THR A 230 17.89 8.72 -3.51
C THR A 230 18.97 8.38 -2.48
N MET A 231 19.58 9.39 -1.83
CA MET A 231 20.54 9.18 -0.75
C MET A 231 19.91 8.49 0.46
N CYS A 232 18.72 8.92 0.89
CA CYS A 232 18.00 8.26 1.98
C CYS A 232 17.66 6.79 1.65
N ALA A 233 17.22 6.51 0.42
CA ALA A 233 16.92 5.15 -0.02
C ALA A 233 18.18 4.26 -0.04
N GLN A 234 19.29 4.77 -0.57
CA GLN A 234 20.57 4.04 -0.60
C GLN A 234 21.12 3.78 0.81
N PHE A 235 21.06 4.79 1.69
CA PHE A 235 21.48 4.65 3.07
C PHE A 235 20.65 3.59 3.82
N SER A 236 19.32 3.61 3.65
CA SER A 236 18.44 2.63 4.27
C SER A 236 18.71 1.21 3.75
N ALA A 237 18.96 1.04 2.45
CA ALA A 237 19.31 -0.26 1.88
C ALA A 237 20.67 -0.75 2.38
N PHE A 238 21.65 0.15 2.47
CA PHE A 238 22.99 -0.17 2.96
C PHE A 238 22.98 -0.58 4.43
N MET A 239 22.24 0.12 5.28
CA MET A 239 22.11 -0.21 6.70
C MET A 239 21.46 -1.57 6.95
N GLY A 240 20.68 -2.11 6.01
CA GLY A 240 20.16 -3.47 6.11
C GLY A 240 21.27 -4.53 6.25
N ILE A 241 22.40 -4.36 5.58
CA ILE A 241 23.52 -5.32 5.59
C ILE A 241 24.15 -5.50 6.98
N PRO A 242 24.62 -4.44 7.67
CA PRO A 242 25.20 -4.58 9.01
C PRO A 242 24.19 -5.06 10.04
N PHE A 243 22.92 -4.64 9.96
CA PHE A 243 21.88 -5.14 10.87
C PHE A 243 21.58 -6.61 10.66
N SER A 244 21.48 -7.08 9.41
CA SER A 244 21.32 -8.51 9.11
C SER A 244 22.53 -9.33 9.56
N TRP A 245 23.75 -8.80 9.39
CA TRP A 245 24.95 -9.48 9.87
C TRP A 245 24.99 -9.58 11.40
N PHE A 246 24.59 -8.54 12.13
CA PHE A 246 24.49 -8.57 13.58
C PHE A 246 23.41 -9.55 14.07
N LEU A 247 22.28 -9.63 13.37
CA LEU A 247 21.14 -10.48 13.75
C LEU A 247 21.37 -11.97 13.46
N LEU A 248 22.15 -12.30 12.44
CA LEU A 248 22.48 -13.68 12.04
C LEU A 248 23.74 -14.24 12.74
N ARG A 249 24.31 -13.50 13.68
CA ARG A 249 25.50 -13.88 14.45
C ARG A 249 25.11 -14.35 15.84
#